data_AF-A0AAW7YW42-F1
#
_entry.id   AF-A0AAW7YW42-F1
#
_cell.length_a   1.000
_cell.length_b   1.000
_cell.length_c   1.000
_cell.angle_alpha   90.00
_cell.angle_beta   90.00
_cell.angle_gamma   90.00
#
_symmetry.space_group_name_H-M   'P 1'
#
loop_
_entity.id
_entity.type
_entity.pdbx_description
1 polymer ?
#
loop_
_entity_poly.entity_id
_entity_poly.type
_entity_poly.pdbx_seq_one_letter_code
_entity_poly.pdbx_strand_id
1 'polypeptide(L)'
;ALKDIDNAKDLNGIEEAKSKAQDTINQFDPNQFTIDQAKDKAKQDIEEAANNKLKEIDNNPDLTPEQKAAAKDEVNRLKEQALKDIDNAK
;
A
#
# COMPACT_ATOMS: atom_id res chain seq x y z
N ALA A 1 1.62 -19.83 19.68
CA ALA A 1 2.71 -19.72 20.67
C ALA A 1 2.25 -20.10 22.07
N LEU A 2 1.62 -19.22 22.86
CA LEU A 2 1.21 -19.54 24.25
C LEU A 2 0.23 -20.73 24.33
N LYS A 3 -0.77 -20.75 23.45
CA LYS A 3 -1.70 -21.89 23.31
C LYS A 3 -0.99 -23.20 22.94
N ASP A 4 0.12 -23.16 22.22
CA ASP A 4 0.86 -24.37 21.83
C ASP A 4 1.70 -24.91 22.99
N ILE A 5 2.19 -24.01 23.87
CA ILE A 5 2.84 -24.36 25.14
C ILE A 5 1.82 -24.97 26.11
N ASP A 6 0.64 -24.35 26.26
CA ASP A 6 -0.42 -24.83 27.15
C ASP A 6 -0.97 -26.22 26.75
N ASN A 7 -0.88 -26.56 25.46
CA ASN A 7 -1.32 -27.85 24.92
C ASN A 7 -0.18 -28.88 24.79
N ALA A 8 1.06 -28.51 25.12
CA ALA A 8 2.20 -29.41 25.06
C ALA A 8 2.02 -30.53 26.10
N LYS A 9 2.28 -31.78 25.69
CA LYS A 9 2.06 -32.97 26.53
C LYS A 9 3.29 -33.37 27.34
N ASP A 10 4.45 -32.82 26.99
CA ASP A 10 5.75 -33.12 27.58
C ASP A 10 6.74 -31.95 27.38
N LEU A 11 7.94 -32.10 27.96
CA LEU A 11 9.00 -31.10 27.90
C LEU A 11 9.50 -30.84 26.47
N ASN A 12 9.57 -31.86 25.63
CA ASN A 12 10.00 -31.71 24.24
C ASN A 12 9.02 -30.82 23.46
N GLY A 13 7.70 -31.03 23.63
CA GLY A 13 6.68 -30.18 23.03
C GLY A 13 6.76 -28.73 23.49
N ILE A 14 7.12 -28.49 24.76
CA ILE A 14 7.36 -27.14 25.30
C ILE A 14 8.58 -26.50 24.63
N GLU A 15 9.69 -27.24 24.48
CA GLU A 15 10.90 -26.73 23.82
C GLU A 15 10.66 -26.41 22.34
N GLU A 16 9.94 -27.26 21.62
CA GLU A 16 9.56 -26.99 20.22
C GLU A 16 8.67 -25.75 20.09
N ALA A 17 7.65 -25.62 20.95
CA ALA A 17 6.75 -24.47 20.94
C ALA A 17 7.50 -23.17 21.29
N LYS A 18 8.45 -23.23 22.22
CA LYS A 18 9.34 -22.12 22.56
C LYS A 18 10.25 -21.75 21.38
N SER A 19 10.88 -22.73 20.75
CA SER A 19 11.77 -22.51 19.60
C SER A 19 11.02 -21.83 18.45
N LYS A 20 9.83 -22.35 18.07
CA LYS A 20 8.97 -21.73 17.05
C LYS A 20 8.56 -20.29 17.40
N ALA A 21 8.26 -20.03 18.67
CA ALA A 21 7.93 -18.68 19.11
C ALA A 21 9.15 -17.74 19.02
N GLN A 22 10.34 -18.20 19.39
CA GLN A 22 11.59 -17.44 19.24
C GLN A 22 11.90 -17.18 17.77
N ASP A 23 11.75 -18.17 16.89
CA ASP A 23 11.93 -18.00 15.45
C ASP A 23 10.97 -16.97 14.88
N THR A 24 9.69 -17.01 15.28
CA THR A 24 8.68 -16.01 14.86
C THR A 24 9.07 -14.60 15.29
N ILE A 25 9.56 -14.44 16.53
CA ILE A 25 10.04 -13.15 17.04
C ILE A 25 11.27 -12.68 16.26
N ASN A 26 12.22 -13.57 15.98
CA ASN A 26 13.46 -13.23 15.27
C ASN A 26 13.22 -12.93 13.78
N GLN A 27 12.17 -13.50 13.18
CA GLN A 27 11.76 -13.23 11.81
C GLN A 27 10.89 -11.98 11.67
N PHE A 28 10.46 -11.37 12.78
CA PHE A 28 9.69 -10.14 12.72
C PHE A 28 10.58 -8.99 12.23
N ASP A 29 10.29 -8.50 11.03
CA ASP A 29 10.90 -7.29 10.49
C ASP A 29 9.96 -6.10 10.73
N PRO A 30 10.27 -5.21 11.70
CA PRO A 30 9.46 -4.01 11.95
C PRO A 30 9.43 -3.05 10.75
N ASN A 31 10.35 -3.21 9.79
CA ASN A 31 10.43 -2.39 8.58
C ASN A 31 9.67 -2.99 7.39
N GLN A 32 8.98 -4.13 7.57
CA GLN A 32 8.16 -4.73 6.52
C GLN A 32 6.83 -3.98 6.28
N PHE A 33 6.41 -3.15 7.23
CA PHE A 33 5.21 -2.32 7.13
C PHE A 33 5.52 -0.92 7.63
N THR A 34 6.29 -0.16 6.84
CA THR A 34 6.56 1.24 7.15
C THR A 34 5.51 2.17 6.56
N ILE A 35 5.38 3.35 7.16
CA ILE A 35 4.59 4.45 6.61
C ILE A 35 5.10 4.81 5.21
N ASP A 36 6.42 4.72 4.96
CA ASP A 36 7.00 5.00 3.65
C ASP A 36 6.55 4.00 2.58
N GLN A 37 6.53 2.70 2.89
CA GLN A 37 6.00 1.69 1.97
C GLN A 37 4.50 1.90 1.67
N ALA A 38 3.72 2.28 2.68
CA ALA A 38 2.30 2.59 2.50
C ALA A 38 2.11 3.85 1.61
N LYS A 39 2.94 4.89 1.81
CA LYS A 39 2.95 6.10 0.97
C LYS A 39 3.31 5.78 -0.47
N ASP A 40 4.38 5.00 -0.70
CA ASP A 40 4.83 4.64 -2.05
C ASP A 40 3.75 3.87 -2.80
N LYS A 41 3.10 2.90 -2.13
CA LYS A 41 1.97 2.16 -2.72
C LYS A 41 0.80 3.09 -3.08
N ALA A 42 0.44 4.00 -2.18
CA ALA A 42 -0.65 4.94 -2.41
C ALA A 42 -0.36 5.92 -3.57
N LYS A 43 0.89 6.40 -3.69
CA LYS A 43 1.32 7.23 -4.83
C LYS A 43 1.20 6.48 -6.15
N GLN A 44 1.68 5.23 -6.20
CA GLN A 44 1.57 4.39 -7.38
C GLN A 44 0.12 4.20 -7.81
N ASP A 45 -0.78 3.94 -6.86
CA ASP A 45 -2.22 3.76 -7.14
C ASP A 45 -2.87 5.04 -7.68
N ILE A 46 -2.46 6.21 -7.18
CA ILE A 46 -2.91 7.52 -7.69
C ILE A 46 -2.39 7.77 -9.10
N GLU A 47 -1.12 7.45 -9.38
CA GLU A 47 -0.56 7.60 -10.73
C GLU A 47 -1.27 6.70 -11.72
N GLU A 48 -1.52 5.43 -11.36
CA GLU A 48 -2.27 4.50 -12.21
C GLU A 48 -3.69 5.00 -12.48
N ALA A 49 -4.41 5.40 -11.44
CA ALA A 49 -5.77 5.93 -11.56
C ALA A 49 -5.82 7.19 -12.44
N ALA A 50 -4.89 8.13 -12.24
CA ALA A 50 -4.79 9.34 -13.05
C ALA A 50 -4.49 9.02 -14.51
N ASN A 51 -3.52 8.14 -14.78
CA ASN A 51 -3.17 7.72 -16.15
C ASN A 51 -4.35 7.04 -16.86
N ASN A 52 -5.10 6.20 -16.15
CA ASN A 52 -6.30 5.56 -16.71
C ASN A 52 -7.37 6.61 -17.04
N LYS A 53 -7.61 7.57 -16.15
CA LYS A 53 -8.56 8.66 -16.41
C LYS A 53 -8.14 9.55 -17.58
N LEU A 54 -6.85 9.86 -17.70
CA LEU A 54 -6.32 10.64 -18.84
C LEU A 54 -6.55 9.92 -20.17
N LYS A 55 -6.32 8.60 -20.22
CA LYS A 55 -6.61 7.77 -21.41
C LYS A 55 -8.09 7.73 -21.75
N GLU A 56 -8.97 7.63 -20.75
CA GLU A 56 -10.42 7.70 -20.96
C GLU A 56 -10.83 9.05 -21.57
N ILE A 57 -10.28 10.16 -21.08
CA ILE A 57 -10.52 11.50 -21.63
C ILE A 57 -10.03 11.59 -23.08
N ASP A 58 -8.84 11.07 -23.37
CA ASP A 58 -8.28 11.07 -24.72
C ASP A 58 -9.14 10.31 -25.72
N ASN A 59 -9.60 9.14 -25.32
CA ASN A 59 -10.38 8.25 -26.17
C ASN A 59 -11.86 8.65 -26.27
N ASN A 60 -12.33 9.64 -25.51
CA ASN A 60 -13.72 10.08 -25.55
C ASN A 60 -14.01 10.85 -26.85
N PRO A 61 -14.84 10.33 -27.78
CA PRO A 61 -15.13 11.01 -29.05
C PRO A 61 -16.11 12.18 -28.91
N ASP A 62 -16.83 12.27 -27.78
CA ASP A 62 -17.87 13.29 -27.57
C ASP A 62 -17.30 14.62 -27.05
N LEU A 63 -16.02 14.65 -26.68
CA LEU A 63 -15.34 15.85 -26.17
C LEU A 63 -14.57 16.57 -27.26
N THR A 64 -14.67 17.90 -27.29
CA THR A 64 -13.81 18.74 -28.12
C THR A 64 -12.37 18.74 -27.59
N PRO A 65 -11.38 19.12 -28.41
CA PRO A 65 -9.99 19.25 -27.95
C PRO A 65 -9.84 20.14 -26.71
N GLU A 66 -10.58 21.24 -26.64
CA GLU A 66 -10.54 22.20 -25.53
C GLU A 66 -11.12 21.58 -24.25
N GLN A 67 -12.23 20.84 -24.36
CA GLN A 67 -12.82 20.14 -23.22
C GLN A 67 -11.90 19.03 -22.71
N LYS A 68 -11.23 18.30 -23.61
CA LYS A 68 -10.21 17.31 -23.24
C LYS A 68 -9.05 17.96 -22.50
N ALA A 69 -8.53 19.07 -23.01
CA ALA A 69 -7.43 19.80 -22.37
C ALA A 69 -7.81 20.22 -20.93
N ALA A 70 -8.96 20.88 -20.76
CA ALA A 70 -9.42 21.31 -19.44
C ALA A 70 -9.63 20.13 -18.47
N ALA A 71 -10.20 19.02 -18.93
CA ALA A 71 -10.39 17.84 -18.11
C ALA A 71 -9.06 17.18 -17.71
N LYS A 72 -8.07 17.12 -18.61
CA LYS A 72 -6.73 16.60 -18.31
C LYS A 72 -5.98 17.48 -17.31
N ASP A 73 -6.08 18.79 -17.45
CA ASP A 73 -5.47 19.74 -16.52
C ASP A 73 -6.02 19.56 -15.11
N GLU A 74 -7.35 19.39 -14.98
CA GLU A 74 -7.97 19.13 -13.68
C GLU A 74 -7.55 17.79 -13.08
N VAL A 75 -7.46 16.73 -13.89
CA VAL A 75 -6.94 15.42 -13.42
C VAL A 75 -5.50 15.55 -12.92
N ASN A 76 -4.63 16.26 -13.64
CA ASN A 76 -3.25 16.47 -13.23
C ASN A 76 -3.16 17.30 -11.95
N ARG A 77 -3.96 18.37 -11.83
CA ARG A 77 -4.04 19.20 -10.62
C ARG A 77 -4.44 18.38 -9.39
N LEU A 78 -5.47 17.55 -9.52
CA LEU A 78 -5.95 16.67 -8.44
C LEU A 78 -4.90 15.60 -8.08
N LYS A 79 -4.24 15.00 -9.08
CA LYS A 79 -3.14 14.05 -8.87
C LYS A 79 -2.02 14.70 -8.06
N GLU A 80 -1.53 15.87 -8.47
CA GLU A 80 -0.45 16.58 -7.78
C GLU A 80 -0.81 16.93 -6.34
N GLN A 81 -2.05 17.39 -6.11
CA GLN A 81 -2.55 17.67 -4.77
C GLN A 81 -2.54 16.41 -3.89
N ALA A 82 -3.06 15.29 -4.41
CA ALA A 82 -3.10 14.04 -3.66
C ALA A 82 -1.70 13.48 -3.34
N LEU A 83 -0.75 13.56 -4.29
CA LEU A 83 0.63 13.14 -4.07
C LEU A 83 1.29 13.99 -2.97
N LYS A 84 1.08 15.30 -2.97
CA LYS A 84 1.58 16.21 -1.95
C LYS A 84 0.98 15.93 -0.57
N ASP A 85 -0.31 15.60 -0.51
CA ASP A 85 -0.98 15.27 0.75
C ASP A 85 -0.42 13.98 1.35
N ILE A 86 -0.09 12.99 0.51
CA ILE A 86 0.58 11.75 0.93
C ILE A 86 1.99 12.02 1.44
N ASP A 87 2.77 12.87 0.75
CA ASP A 87 4.12 13.22 1.19
C ASP A 87 4.11 13.84 2.59
N ASN A 88 3.15 14.72 2.86
CA ASN A 88 3.00 15.44 4.13
C ASN A 88 2.37 14.61 5.26
N ALA A 89 1.80 13.43 4.97
CA ALA A 89 1.24 12.55 6.00
C ALA A 89 2.33 12.07 6.97
N LYS A 90 2.01 11.89 8.25
CA LYS A 90 2.96 11.50 9.31
C LYS A 90 2.57 10.18 9.94
#